data_AF-A0A2V6FYM0-F1
#
_entry.id   AF-A0A2V6FYM0-F1
#
_cell.length_a   1.000
_cell.length_b   1.000
_cell.length_c   1.000
_cell.angle_alpha   90.00
_cell.angle_beta   90.00
_cell.angle_gamma   90.00
#
_symmetry.space_group_name_H-M   'P 1'
#
loop_
_entity.id
_entity.type
_entity.pdbx_description
1 polymer ?
#
loop_
_entity_poly.entity_id
_entity_poly.type
_entity_poly.pdbx_seq_one_letter_code
_entity_poly.pdbx_strand_id
1 'polypeptide(L)'
;MRNIFLLFMPPGNVEAMVHYQDTIRNKVSFERVAPHISPALGRKLQQVFANHPIAVWGSRDSAANRAKFDRMSDGDEILIVEGNTIKLLGRAAGKLVSPALSAELWKNLRGDSTEGWNLIYFIANPREIDLPFSEFCPLVGWNPDLRLHGFTSVARKRLEAFYAQYDDLYSILLRLKKGERVEELPDRAAYKAPPVRDEELALKPERELSDHLRMQWLLLKMGRQAGEKVWAPKNDQQRITSEYKFGDFEEAFAAGLDTQVKYVENIDVVWKEEFRIDAAFEIENSTSIYSGLLRFADLTMVAPNTIYPMFIVAPGERRNRVREQLTRPSFRHLGIHEKVRYLSYEKVNEIDEFFGDSNSGLNVDVFVGKSEVLPD
;
A
#
# COMPACT_ATOMS: atom_id res chain seq x y z
N MET A 1 -6.36 -8.09 -11.78
CA MET A 1 -7.34 -7.03 -11.52
C MET A 1 -8.13 -7.42 -10.28
N ARG A 2 -8.21 -6.57 -9.26
CA ARG A 2 -8.91 -6.84 -7.99
C ARG A 2 -10.41 -6.69 -8.11
N ASN A 3 -11.16 -7.46 -7.32
CA ASN A 3 -12.58 -7.20 -7.13
C ASN A 3 -12.78 -6.08 -6.10
N ILE A 4 -13.90 -5.37 -6.22
CA ILE A 4 -14.33 -4.40 -5.21
C ILE A 4 -15.66 -4.88 -4.60
N PHE A 5 -15.64 -5.06 -3.29
CA PHE A 5 -16.76 -5.50 -2.47
C PHE A 5 -17.22 -4.36 -1.56
N LEU A 6 -18.53 -4.14 -1.48
CA LEU A 6 -19.13 -3.10 -0.65
C LEU A 6 -20.07 -3.73 0.37
N LEU A 7 -19.81 -3.44 1.65
CA LEU A 7 -20.56 -3.92 2.80
C LEU A 7 -21.37 -2.76 3.36
N PHE A 8 -22.68 -2.78 3.13
CA PHE A 8 -23.59 -1.74 3.59
C PHE A 8 -23.95 -1.89 5.06
N MET A 9 -23.85 -0.79 5.80
CA MET A 9 -24.34 -0.60 7.15
C MET A 9 -25.47 0.44 7.12
N PRO A 10 -26.71 0.08 7.53
CA PRO A 10 -27.80 1.04 7.64
C PRO A 10 -27.43 2.17 8.62
N PRO A 11 -27.75 3.44 8.31
CA PRO A 11 -27.47 4.55 9.22
C PRO A 11 -28.26 4.36 10.52
N GLY A 12 -27.64 4.69 11.65
CA GLY A 12 -28.27 4.54 12.97
C GLY A 12 -28.42 3.09 13.46
N ASN A 13 -27.80 2.11 12.79
CA ASN A 13 -27.71 0.75 13.29
C ASN A 13 -26.70 0.70 14.45
N VAL A 14 -27.20 0.88 15.68
CA VAL A 14 -26.40 0.94 16.91
C VAL A 14 -25.53 -0.30 17.09
N GLU A 15 -26.07 -1.48 16.79
CA GLU A 15 -25.35 -2.75 16.94
C GLU A 15 -24.17 -2.85 15.97
N ALA A 16 -24.40 -2.57 14.68
CA ALA A 16 -23.32 -2.52 13.70
C ALA A 16 -22.28 -1.45 14.06
N MET A 17 -22.69 -0.34 14.70
CA MET A 17 -21.75 0.70 15.11
C MET A 17 -20.87 0.30 16.29
N VAL A 18 -21.42 -0.41 17.27
CA VAL A 18 -20.63 -1.02 18.36
C VAL A 18 -19.63 -2.00 17.78
N HIS A 19 -20.08 -2.90 16.90
CA HIS A 19 -19.18 -3.86 16.25
C HIS A 19 -18.07 -3.16 15.45
N TYR A 20 -18.38 -2.06 14.76
CA TYR A 20 -17.39 -1.29 14.00
C TYR A 20 -16.35 -0.68 14.93
N GLN A 21 -16.78 -0.10 16.05
CA GLN A 21 -15.86 0.41 17.06
C GLN A 21 -14.96 -0.70 17.61
N ASP A 22 -15.53 -1.87 17.93
CA ASP A 22 -14.84 -2.96 18.60
C ASP A 22 -13.84 -3.69 17.70
N THR A 23 -14.20 -3.98 16.45
CA THR A 23 -13.38 -4.86 15.60
C THR A 23 -12.73 -4.18 14.42
N ILE A 24 -13.16 -2.97 14.03
CA ILE A 24 -12.46 -2.16 13.01
C ILE A 24 -11.53 -1.14 13.67
N ARG A 25 -12.05 -0.29 14.57
CA ARG A 25 -11.27 0.79 15.19
C ARG A 25 -10.33 0.29 16.27
N ASN A 26 -10.86 -0.48 17.23
CA ASN A 26 -10.05 -1.03 18.32
C ASN A 26 -9.22 -2.24 17.86
N LYS A 27 -9.60 -2.87 16.75
CA LYS A 27 -8.99 -4.09 16.18
C LYS A 27 -8.99 -5.26 17.19
N VAL A 28 -8.60 -6.43 16.73
CA VAL A 28 -8.66 -7.68 17.51
C VAL A 28 -7.26 -8.31 17.58
N SER A 29 -6.81 -8.70 18.76
CA SER A 29 -5.54 -9.42 18.91
C SER A 29 -5.60 -10.80 18.24
N PHE A 30 -4.47 -11.25 17.70
CA PHE A 30 -4.38 -12.58 17.09
C PHE A 30 -4.75 -13.70 18.07
N GLU A 31 -4.43 -13.56 19.36
CA GLU A 31 -4.77 -14.51 20.42
C GLU A 31 -6.28 -14.76 20.58
N ARG A 32 -7.12 -13.75 20.34
CA ARG A 32 -8.58 -13.91 20.36
C ARG A 32 -9.10 -14.62 19.12
N VAL A 33 -8.41 -14.49 17.99
CA VAL A 33 -8.80 -15.09 16.71
C VAL A 33 -8.29 -16.53 16.59
N ALA A 34 -7.07 -16.78 17.04
CA ALA A 34 -6.32 -18.04 16.84
C ALA A 34 -7.09 -19.31 17.25
N PRO A 35 -7.86 -19.36 18.37
CA PRO A 35 -8.60 -20.55 18.77
C PRO A 35 -9.71 -20.95 17.80
N HIS A 36 -10.16 -20.03 16.93
CA HIS A 36 -11.34 -20.23 16.09
C HIS A 36 -11.01 -20.38 14.60
N ILE A 37 -9.73 -20.44 14.23
CA ILE A 37 -9.28 -20.51 12.85
C ILE A 37 -8.42 -21.75 12.60
N SER A 38 -8.32 -22.18 11.33
CA SER A 38 -7.43 -23.29 10.97
C SER A 38 -5.95 -22.88 11.09
N PRO A 39 -5.02 -23.83 11.34
CA PRO A 39 -3.59 -23.52 11.39
C PRO A 39 -3.05 -22.88 10.11
N ALA A 40 -3.61 -23.23 8.95
CA ALA A 40 -3.22 -22.64 7.67
C ALA A 40 -3.64 -21.17 7.57
N LEU A 41 -4.87 -20.83 7.97
CA LEU A 41 -5.32 -19.44 8.03
C LEU A 41 -4.56 -18.67 9.10
N GLY A 42 -4.27 -19.28 10.25
CA GLY A 42 -3.47 -18.68 11.32
C GLY A 42 -2.07 -18.26 10.86
N ARG A 43 -1.32 -19.17 10.23
CA ARG A 43 0.00 -18.84 9.66
C ARG A 43 -0.06 -17.71 8.65
N LYS A 44 -1.06 -17.72 7.78
CA LYS A 44 -1.26 -16.68 6.78
C LYS A 44 -1.57 -15.32 7.41
N LEU A 45 -2.46 -15.26 8.40
CA LEU A 45 -2.76 -14.03 9.11
C LEU A 45 -1.51 -13.53 9.87
N GLN A 46 -0.73 -14.40 10.48
CA GLN A 46 0.56 -14.03 11.09
C GLN A 46 1.57 -13.51 10.05
N GLN A 47 1.59 -14.06 8.83
CA GLN A 47 2.44 -13.53 7.76
C GLN A 47 2.01 -12.14 7.29
N VAL A 48 0.71 -11.87 7.26
CA VAL A 48 0.17 -10.56 6.83
C VAL A 48 0.33 -9.52 7.94
N PHE A 49 -0.17 -9.82 9.13
CA PHE A 49 -0.31 -8.88 10.25
C PHE A 49 0.85 -8.93 11.25
N ALA A 50 1.74 -9.92 11.18
CA ALA A 50 2.78 -10.17 12.19
C ALA A 50 2.20 -10.20 13.61
N ASN A 51 2.61 -9.25 14.46
CA ASN A 51 2.14 -9.09 15.83
C ASN A 51 1.08 -7.97 15.98
N HIS A 52 0.65 -7.35 14.87
CA HIS A 52 -0.29 -6.24 14.90
C HIS A 52 -1.74 -6.73 15.09
N PRO A 53 -2.56 -5.98 15.84
CA PRO A 53 -4.01 -6.23 15.92
C PRO A 53 -4.68 -6.17 14.54
N ILE A 54 -5.67 -7.02 14.34
CA ILE A 54 -6.33 -7.27 13.06
C ILE A 54 -7.68 -6.57 13.02
N ALA A 55 -7.97 -5.82 11.96
CA ALA A 55 -9.33 -5.34 11.73
C ALA A 55 -10.20 -6.50 11.23
N VAL A 56 -11.36 -6.70 11.85
CA VAL A 56 -12.26 -7.80 11.53
C VAL A 56 -13.66 -7.26 11.28
N TRP A 57 -14.32 -7.76 10.24
CA TRP A 57 -15.72 -7.45 9.96
C TRP A 57 -16.51 -8.70 9.68
N GLY A 58 -17.84 -8.60 9.74
CA GLY A 58 -18.72 -9.74 9.50
C GLY A 58 -19.98 -9.37 8.73
N SER A 59 -20.56 -10.34 8.03
CA SER A 59 -21.89 -10.25 7.44
C SER A 59 -22.69 -11.53 7.67
N ARG A 60 -24.01 -11.46 7.46
CA ARG A 60 -24.91 -12.61 7.62
C ARG A 60 -24.65 -13.67 6.54
N ASP A 61 -24.71 -14.94 6.90
CA ASP A 61 -24.57 -16.09 5.97
C ASP A 61 -25.87 -16.39 5.22
N SER A 62 -26.38 -15.39 4.49
CA SER A 62 -27.46 -15.60 3.52
C SER A 62 -26.90 -16.12 2.20
N ALA A 63 -27.67 -16.87 1.42
CA ALA A 63 -27.24 -17.38 0.11
C ALA A 63 -26.69 -16.27 -0.82
N ALA A 64 -27.30 -15.09 -0.79
CA ALA A 64 -26.88 -13.94 -1.58
C ALA A 64 -25.54 -13.33 -1.11
N ASN A 65 -25.26 -13.33 0.20
CA ASN A 65 -23.99 -12.87 0.74
C ASN A 65 -22.90 -13.93 0.55
N ARG A 66 -23.26 -15.21 0.74
CA ARG A 66 -22.36 -16.35 0.62
C ARG A 66 -21.74 -16.44 -0.78
N ALA A 67 -22.53 -16.28 -1.83
CA ALA A 67 -22.01 -16.29 -3.20
C ALA A 67 -20.98 -15.18 -3.48
N LYS A 68 -21.10 -14.01 -2.83
CA LYS A 68 -20.12 -12.92 -2.94
C LYS A 68 -18.90 -13.18 -2.07
N PHE A 69 -19.12 -13.64 -0.85
CA PHE A 69 -18.09 -14.07 0.07
C PHE A 69 -17.18 -15.13 -0.56
N ASP A 70 -17.74 -16.17 -1.18
CA ASP A 70 -16.97 -17.27 -1.76
C ASP A 70 -16.07 -16.80 -2.93
N ARG A 71 -16.50 -15.78 -3.67
CA ARG A 71 -15.72 -15.17 -4.77
C ARG A 71 -14.60 -14.22 -4.31
N MET A 72 -14.63 -13.76 -3.07
CA MET A 72 -13.61 -12.83 -2.54
C MET A 72 -12.26 -13.55 -2.38
N SER A 73 -11.20 -12.96 -2.89
CA SER A 73 -9.83 -13.44 -2.76
C SER A 73 -8.99 -12.45 -1.96
N ASP A 74 -7.80 -12.88 -1.54
CA ASP A 74 -6.89 -12.00 -0.83
C ASP A 74 -6.44 -10.83 -1.71
N GLY A 75 -6.31 -9.66 -1.10
CA GLY A 75 -6.02 -8.42 -1.78
C GLY A 75 -7.21 -7.76 -2.47
N ASP A 76 -8.39 -8.41 -2.57
CA ASP A 76 -9.61 -7.75 -3.05
C ASP A 76 -10.00 -6.58 -2.14
N GLU A 77 -10.54 -5.52 -2.73
CA GLU A 77 -10.91 -4.30 -2.02
C GLU A 77 -12.23 -4.48 -1.26
N ILE A 78 -12.25 -4.04 -0.01
CA ILE A 78 -13.43 -4.01 0.86
C ILE A 78 -13.73 -2.56 1.22
N LEU A 79 -14.92 -2.11 0.86
CA LEU A 79 -15.50 -0.84 1.29
C LEU A 79 -16.60 -1.10 2.31
N ILE A 80 -16.54 -0.46 3.48
CA ILE A 80 -17.68 -0.40 4.41
C ILE A 80 -18.39 0.93 4.21
N VAL A 81 -19.68 0.87 3.90
CA VAL A 81 -20.49 2.05 3.58
C VAL A 81 -21.60 2.21 4.61
N GLU A 82 -21.56 3.29 5.38
CA GLU A 82 -22.63 3.67 6.30
C GLU A 82 -23.56 4.69 5.63
N GLY A 83 -24.82 4.30 5.43
CA GLY A 83 -25.78 5.17 4.73
C GLY A 83 -25.25 5.60 3.36
N ASN A 84 -24.87 6.86 3.22
CA ASN A 84 -24.35 7.43 1.97
C ASN A 84 -22.84 7.74 2.04
N THR A 85 -22.11 7.20 3.02
CA THR A 85 -20.70 7.50 3.25
C THR A 85 -19.87 6.23 3.26
N ILE A 86 -18.83 6.19 2.44
CA ILE A 86 -17.77 5.18 2.52
C ILE A 86 -16.96 5.48 3.78
N LYS A 87 -17.17 4.68 4.82
CA LYS A 87 -16.49 4.80 6.11
C LYS A 87 -15.10 4.24 6.05
N LEU A 88 -14.98 3.00 5.58
CA LEU A 88 -13.72 2.27 5.57
C LEU A 88 -13.38 1.82 4.15
N LEU A 89 -12.09 1.89 3.83
CA LEU A 89 -11.45 1.08 2.79
C LEU A 89 -10.44 0.14 3.45
N GLY A 90 -10.35 -1.08 2.96
CA GLY A 90 -9.27 -2.00 3.27
C GLY A 90 -9.22 -3.15 2.28
N ARG A 91 -8.36 -4.13 2.53
CA ARG A 91 -8.15 -5.29 1.65
C ARG A 91 -8.44 -6.58 2.38
N ALA A 92 -9.01 -7.55 1.67
CA ALA A 92 -9.20 -8.88 2.22
C ALA A 92 -7.83 -9.55 2.49
N ALA A 93 -7.51 -9.85 3.74
CA ALA A 93 -6.35 -10.65 4.13
C ALA A 93 -6.70 -12.13 4.34
N GLY A 94 -7.99 -12.42 4.44
CA GLY A 94 -8.53 -13.75 4.61
C GLY A 94 -10.01 -13.69 4.95
N LYS A 95 -10.65 -14.85 4.91
CA LYS A 95 -12.07 -14.98 5.21
C LYS A 95 -12.36 -16.33 5.86
N LEU A 96 -13.37 -16.38 6.70
CA LEU A 96 -13.82 -17.61 7.37
C LEU A 96 -15.33 -17.57 7.60
N VAL A 97 -16.01 -18.71 7.42
CA VAL A 97 -17.35 -18.89 7.95
C VAL A 97 -17.23 -19.49 9.35
N SER A 98 -17.54 -18.73 10.40
CA SER A 98 -17.39 -19.20 11.80
C SER A 98 -18.40 -18.57 12.75
N PRO A 99 -19.47 -19.30 13.12
CA PRO A 99 -20.37 -18.88 14.19
C PRO A 99 -19.65 -18.74 15.54
N ALA A 100 -18.67 -19.59 15.82
CA ALA A 100 -17.90 -19.55 17.07
C ALA A 100 -17.10 -18.25 17.20
N LEU A 101 -16.38 -17.85 16.15
CA LEU A 101 -15.64 -16.58 16.15
C LEU A 101 -16.62 -15.39 16.12
N SER A 102 -17.74 -15.49 15.41
CA SER A 102 -18.76 -14.44 15.44
C SER A 102 -19.27 -14.20 16.85
N ALA A 103 -19.51 -15.24 17.64
CA ALA A 103 -19.99 -15.13 19.02
C ALA A 103 -18.91 -14.59 19.99
N GLU A 104 -17.64 -14.89 19.73
CA GLU A 104 -16.49 -14.33 20.47
C GLU A 104 -16.32 -12.83 20.19
N LEU A 105 -16.49 -12.40 18.93
CA LEU A 105 -16.24 -11.02 18.53
C LEU A 105 -17.43 -10.09 18.71
N TRP A 106 -18.65 -10.57 18.47
CA TRP A 106 -19.85 -9.75 18.40
C TRP A 106 -20.98 -10.37 19.23
N LYS A 107 -21.35 -9.69 20.32
CA LYS A 107 -22.45 -10.11 21.19
C LYS A 107 -23.73 -9.41 20.76
N ASN A 108 -24.80 -10.17 20.56
CA ASN A 108 -26.12 -9.60 20.27
C ASN A 108 -26.59 -8.78 21.48
N LEU A 109 -26.82 -7.47 21.28
CA LEU A 109 -27.29 -6.58 22.35
C LEU A 109 -28.70 -6.94 22.86
N ARG A 110 -29.45 -7.76 22.12
CA ARG A 110 -30.86 -8.09 22.42
C ARG A 110 -31.10 -9.49 22.99
N GLY A 111 -30.07 -10.31 23.24
CA GLY A 111 -30.23 -11.62 23.88
C GLY A 111 -30.99 -12.70 23.07
N ASP A 112 -31.63 -12.33 21.96
CA ASP A 112 -32.26 -13.28 21.04
C ASP A 112 -31.23 -13.92 20.10
N SER A 113 -31.49 -15.18 19.74
CA SER A 113 -30.69 -15.98 18.80
C SER A 113 -30.88 -15.50 17.36
N THR A 114 -30.47 -14.27 17.06
CA THR A 114 -30.34 -13.82 15.68
C THR A 114 -29.14 -14.48 15.02
N GLU A 115 -29.27 -14.85 13.75
CA GLU A 115 -28.16 -15.29 12.92
C GLU A 115 -27.00 -14.28 13.04
N GLY A 116 -25.87 -14.75 13.58
CA GLY A 116 -24.67 -13.94 13.75
C GLY A 116 -24.03 -13.53 12.43
N TRP A 117 -23.01 -12.68 12.52
CA TRP A 117 -22.20 -12.23 11.39
C TRP A 117 -21.16 -13.29 11.02
N ASN A 118 -21.64 -14.47 10.64
CA ASN A 118 -20.83 -15.67 10.50
C ASN A 118 -19.88 -15.63 9.30
N LEU A 119 -20.13 -14.78 8.31
CA LEU A 119 -19.21 -14.54 7.19
C LEU A 119 -18.19 -13.50 7.63
N ILE A 120 -17.01 -13.96 8.05
CA ILE A 120 -15.98 -13.12 8.68
C ILE A 120 -14.88 -12.78 7.68
N TYR A 121 -14.48 -11.51 7.68
CA TYR A 121 -13.44 -10.94 6.84
C TYR A 121 -12.33 -10.36 7.72
N PHE A 122 -11.09 -10.74 7.45
CA PHE A 122 -9.91 -10.11 8.03
C PHE A 122 -9.44 -9.02 7.08
N ILE A 123 -9.33 -7.79 7.58
CA ILE A 123 -9.13 -6.59 6.78
C ILE A 123 -7.73 -6.04 7.03
N ALA A 124 -6.92 -6.05 5.97
CA ALA A 124 -5.63 -5.38 5.88
C ALA A 124 -5.80 -3.92 5.43
N ASN A 125 -4.85 -3.08 5.82
CA ASN A 125 -4.69 -1.67 5.54
C ASN A 125 -5.99 -0.87 5.77
N PRO A 126 -6.71 -1.08 6.89
CA PRO A 126 -7.97 -0.39 7.15
C PRO A 126 -7.73 1.12 7.25
N ARG A 127 -8.43 1.89 6.42
CA ARG A 127 -8.34 3.35 6.39
C ARG A 127 -9.73 3.96 6.43
N GLU A 128 -9.94 4.86 7.39
CA GLU A 128 -11.15 5.68 7.43
C GLU A 128 -11.06 6.79 6.37
N ILE A 129 -11.96 6.74 5.39
CA ILE A 129 -11.98 7.71 4.28
C ILE A 129 -13.08 8.75 4.49
N ASP A 130 -14.25 8.38 4.99
CA ASP A 130 -15.39 9.29 5.15
C ASP A 130 -15.74 10.05 3.86
N LEU A 131 -15.74 9.33 2.72
CA LEU A 131 -16.07 9.90 1.41
C LEU A 131 -17.55 9.67 1.08
N PRO A 132 -18.28 10.65 0.52
CA PRO A 132 -19.62 10.39 0.01
C PRO A 132 -19.62 9.27 -1.03
N PHE A 133 -20.51 8.29 -0.89
CA PHE A 133 -20.64 7.15 -1.81
C PHE A 133 -20.93 7.59 -3.25
N SER A 134 -21.60 8.73 -3.41
CA SER A 134 -21.85 9.36 -4.71
C SER A 134 -20.59 9.73 -5.48
N GLU A 135 -19.46 9.99 -4.80
CA GLU A 135 -18.16 10.29 -5.44
C GLU A 135 -17.52 9.02 -6.03
N PHE A 136 -17.75 7.86 -5.41
CA PHE A 136 -17.26 6.57 -5.90
C PHE A 136 -18.07 6.05 -7.08
N CYS A 137 -19.38 6.30 -7.10
CA CYS A 137 -20.28 5.77 -8.13
C CYS A 137 -19.78 6.06 -9.57
N PRO A 138 -19.44 7.30 -9.96
CA PRO A 138 -18.92 7.61 -11.28
C PRO A 138 -17.65 6.83 -11.66
N LEU A 139 -16.75 6.56 -10.71
CA LEU A 139 -15.49 5.85 -10.97
C LEU A 139 -15.75 4.45 -11.55
N VAL A 140 -16.80 3.77 -11.10
CA VAL A 140 -17.20 2.44 -11.59
C VAL A 140 -18.39 2.51 -12.56
N GLY A 141 -18.73 3.70 -13.04
CA GLY A 141 -19.80 3.99 -13.99
C GLY A 141 -21.22 3.81 -13.44
N TRP A 142 -21.40 3.84 -12.12
CA TRP A 142 -22.71 3.86 -11.48
C TRP A 142 -23.31 5.27 -11.45
N ASN A 143 -24.63 5.33 -11.33
CA ASN A 143 -25.33 6.60 -11.13
C ASN A 143 -24.98 7.15 -9.72
N PRO A 144 -24.61 8.44 -9.57
CA PRO A 144 -24.38 9.08 -8.27
C PRO A 144 -25.53 8.94 -7.26
N ASP A 145 -26.77 8.84 -7.73
CA ASP A 145 -27.97 8.69 -6.90
C ASP A 145 -28.20 7.23 -6.44
N LEU A 146 -27.36 6.29 -6.85
CA LEU A 146 -27.45 4.89 -6.46
C LEU A 146 -27.36 4.79 -4.93
N ARG A 147 -28.35 4.13 -4.32
CA ARG A 147 -28.30 3.76 -2.91
C ARG A 147 -27.76 2.35 -2.78
N LEU A 148 -26.71 2.20 -1.98
CA LEU A 148 -26.15 0.89 -1.70
C LEU A 148 -27.10 0.11 -0.78
N HIS A 149 -27.26 -1.18 -1.06
CA HIS A 149 -28.00 -2.10 -0.22
C HIS A 149 -27.21 -3.38 0.02
N GLY A 150 -27.21 -3.84 1.26
CA GLY A 150 -26.61 -5.11 1.69
C GLY A 150 -25.15 -5.29 1.25
N PHE A 151 -24.77 -6.55 1.03
CA PHE A 151 -23.46 -6.89 0.49
C PHE A 151 -23.51 -6.88 -1.04
N THR A 152 -22.74 -5.98 -1.66
CA THR A 152 -22.65 -5.77 -3.11
C THR A 152 -21.22 -5.99 -3.62
N SER A 153 -21.08 -6.34 -4.90
CA SER A 153 -19.78 -6.41 -5.60
C SER A 153 -19.87 -5.61 -6.90
N VAL A 154 -18.82 -4.88 -7.27
CA VAL A 154 -18.75 -4.21 -8.57
C VAL A 154 -18.64 -5.26 -9.67
N ALA A 155 -19.43 -5.11 -10.74
CA ALA A 155 -19.43 -6.06 -11.85
C ALA A 155 -18.09 -6.05 -12.58
N ARG A 156 -17.59 -7.22 -12.99
CA ARG A 156 -16.29 -7.37 -13.65
C ARG A 156 -16.05 -6.40 -14.81
N LYS A 157 -17.02 -6.24 -15.72
CA LYS A 157 -16.92 -5.30 -16.85
C LYS A 157 -16.68 -3.84 -16.41
N ARG A 158 -17.24 -3.44 -15.26
CA ARG A 158 -17.05 -2.09 -14.70
C ARG A 158 -15.68 -1.94 -14.06
N LEU A 159 -15.19 -3.00 -13.41
CA LEU A 159 -13.81 -3.05 -12.91
C LEU A 159 -12.81 -2.97 -14.07
N GLU A 160 -13.06 -3.70 -15.17
CA GLU A 160 -12.21 -3.64 -16.37
C GLU A 160 -12.17 -2.21 -16.95
N ALA A 161 -13.30 -1.52 -16.99
CA ALA A 161 -13.35 -0.11 -17.40
C ALA A 161 -12.61 0.81 -16.42
N PHE A 162 -12.81 0.61 -15.11
CA PHE A 162 -12.13 1.38 -14.06
C PHE A 162 -10.61 1.22 -14.16
N TYR A 163 -10.08 0.00 -14.17
CA TYR A 163 -8.64 -0.27 -14.22
C TYR A 163 -8.01 -0.04 -15.61
N ALA A 164 -8.82 0.20 -16.64
CA ALA A 164 -8.33 0.70 -17.93
C ALA A 164 -8.09 2.22 -17.90
N GLN A 165 -8.84 2.95 -17.07
CA GLN A 165 -8.79 4.40 -16.96
C GLN A 165 -8.00 4.88 -15.74
N TYR A 166 -7.90 4.07 -14.70
CA TYR A 166 -7.35 4.45 -13.40
C TYR A 166 -6.44 3.35 -12.83
N ASP A 167 -5.65 3.71 -11.82
CA ASP A 167 -4.65 2.87 -11.18
C ASP A 167 -5.16 2.18 -9.89
N ASP A 168 -4.86 2.74 -8.72
CA ASP A 168 -5.08 2.14 -7.40
C ASP A 168 -6.23 2.85 -6.70
N LEU A 169 -7.28 2.08 -6.37
CA LEU A 169 -8.49 2.60 -5.73
C LEU A 169 -8.17 3.34 -4.43
N TYR A 170 -7.23 2.83 -3.64
CA TYR A 170 -6.86 3.43 -2.36
C TYR A 170 -6.37 4.86 -2.52
N SER A 171 -5.42 5.04 -3.44
CA SER A 171 -4.84 6.34 -3.72
C SER A 171 -5.88 7.31 -4.29
N ILE A 172 -6.73 6.84 -5.21
CA ILE A 172 -7.83 7.61 -5.80
C ILE A 172 -8.81 8.12 -4.74
N LEU A 173 -9.29 7.24 -3.85
CA LEU A 173 -10.26 7.62 -2.83
C LEU A 173 -9.67 8.61 -1.82
N LEU A 174 -8.37 8.50 -1.52
CA LEU A 174 -7.68 9.48 -0.66
C LEU A 174 -7.51 10.84 -1.34
N ARG A 175 -7.25 10.89 -2.66
CA ARG A 175 -7.23 12.15 -3.42
C ARG A 175 -8.60 12.82 -3.41
N LEU A 176 -9.66 12.07 -3.70
CA LEU A 176 -11.04 12.58 -3.63
C LEU A 176 -11.39 13.10 -2.23
N LYS A 177 -10.98 12.39 -1.17
CA LYS A 177 -11.17 12.86 0.21
C LYS A 177 -10.52 14.23 0.47
N LYS A 178 -9.36 14.49 -0.14
CA LYS A 178 -8.64 15.76 -0.04
C LYS A 178 -9.20 16.84 -0.97
N GLY A 179 -10.18 16.53 -1.80
CA GLY A 179 -10.67 17.43 -2.86
C GLY A 179 -9.71 17.57 -4.03
N GLU A 180 -8.74 16.66 -4.16
CA GLU A 180 -7.79 16.64 -5.27
C GLU A 180 -8.42 15.99 -6.51
N ARG A 181 -7.98 16.41 -7.69
CA ARG A 181 -8.42 15.81 -8.95
C ARG A 181 -7.79 14.43 -9.12
N VAL A 182 -8.60 13.45 -9.53
CA VAL A 182 -8.13 12.12 -9.95
C VAL A 182 -7.54 12.20 -11.34
N GLU A 183 -6.37 11.59 -11.51
CA GLU A 183 -5.69 11.50 -12.80
C GLU A 183 -6.01 10.17 -13.49
N GLU A 184 -6.28 10.24 -14.79
CA GLU A 184 -6.44 9.06 -15.63
C GLU A 184 -5.08 8.51 -16.05
N LEU A 185 -5.03 7.19 -16.28
CA LEU A 185 -3.88 6.54 -16.86
C LEU A 185 -3.59 7.14 -18.25
N PRO A 186 -2.32 7.46 -18.55
CA PRO A 186 -1.95 7.92 -19.88
C PRO A 186 -2.17 6.79 -20.91
N ASP A 187 -2.39 7.17 -22.18
CA ASP A 187 -2.52 6.21 -23.27
C ASP A 187 -1.23 5.36 -23.35
N ARG A 188 -1.35 4.06 -23.07
CA ARG A 188 -0.24 3.11 -23.06
C ARG A 188 0.46 3.04 -24.42
N ALA A 189 -0.25 3.29 -25.52
CA ALA A 189 0.35 3.31 -26.87
C ALA A 189 1.26 4.53 -27.11
N ALA A 190 1.06 5.61 -26.35
CA ALA A 190 1.90 6.81 -26.42
C ALA A 190 3.22 6.65 -25.65
N TYR A 191 3.33 5.66 -24.75
CA TYR A 191 4.55 5.45 -23.97
C TYR A 191 5.50 4.47 -24.64
N LYS A 192 6.63 4.99 -25.12
CA LYS A 192 7.82 4.19 -25.41
C LYS A 192 8.81 4.44 -24.28
N ALA A 193 9.16 3.39 -23.54
CA ALA A 193 10.25 3.45 -22.57
C ALA A 193 11.47 4.08 -23.27
N PRO A 194 12.09 5.12 -22.70
CA PRO A 194 13.26 5.73 -23.31
C PRO A 194 14.34 4.66 -23.49
N PRO A 195 15.08 4.66 -24.61
CA PRO A 195 16.23 3.79 -24.74
C PRO A 195 17.23 4.11 -23.63
N VAL A 196 17.60 3.09 -22.84
CA VAL A 196 18.72 3.11 -21.89
C VAL A 196 19.96 3.53 -22.66
N ARG A 197 20.65 4.60 -22.25
CA ARG A 197 21.82 5.12 -22.97
C ARG A 197 23.07 4.40 -22.48
N ASP A 198 24.05 4.18 -23.38
CA ASP A 198 25.27 3.41 -23.09
C ASP A 198 26.10 3.95 -21.89
N GLU A 199 25.95 5.23 -21.53
CA GLU A 199 26.55 5.83 -20.32
C GLU A 199 26.08 5.17 -19.01
N GLU A 200 24.94 4.46 -19.01
CA GLU A 200 24.39 3.74 -17.84
C GLU A 200 25.01 2.35 -17.63
N LEU A 201 25.75 1.83 -18.61
CA LEU A 201 26.37 0.49 -18.57
C LEU A 201 27.86 0.52 -18.18
N ALA A 202 28.40 1.69 -17.84
CA ALA A 202 29.81 1.82 -17.44
C ALA A 202 30.09 1.04 -16.15
N LEU A 203 31.25 0.35 -16.12
CA LEU A 203 31.73 -0.38 -14.94
C LEU A 203 31.96 0.60 -13.78
N LYS A 204 31.30 0.34 -12.65
CA LYS A 204 31.40 1.17 -11.44
C LYS A 204 32.61 0.75 -10.59
N PRO A 205 33.38 1.70 -10.03
CA PRO A 205 34.41 1.43 -9.01
C PRO A 205 33.91 0.59 -7.83
N GLU A 206 34.76 -0.29 -7.29
CA GLU A 206 34.41 -1.17 -6.15
C GLU A 206 33.95 -0.41 -4.90
N ARG A 207 34.60 0.72 -4.58
CA ARG A 207 34.22 1.55 -3.43
C ARG A 207 32.80 2.10 -3.56
N GLU A 208 32.39 2.48 -4.78
CA GLU A 208 31.04 3.01 -5.02
C GLU A 208 29.96 1.94 -4.92
N LEU A 209 30.29 0.70 -5.30
CA LEU A 209 29.42 -0.46 -5.09
C LEU A 209 29.26 -0.79 -3.59
N SER A 210 30.28 -0.52 -2.77
CA SER A 210 30.24 -0.71 -1.33
C SER A 210 29.33 0.30 -0.63
N ASP A 211 29.44 1.60 -0.97
CA ASP A 211 28.62 2.65 -0.36
C ASP A 211 27.13 2.53 -0.76
N HIS A 212 26.83 2.16 -2.01
CA HIS A 212 25.46 1.87 -2.46
C HIS A 212 24.85 0.73 -1.65
N LEU A 213 25.56 -0.40 -1.54
CA LEU A 213 25.11 -1.57 -0.80
C LEU A 213 24.89 -1.26 0.69
N ARG A 214 25.77 -0.45 1.29
CA ARG A 214 25.65 0.00 2.69
C ARG A 214 24.37 0.81 2.90
N MET A 215 24.12 1.82 2.06
CA MET A 215 22.92 2.66 2.17
C MET A 215 21.65 1.82 1.96
N GLN A 216 21.69 0.87 1.01
CA GLN A 216 20.58 -0.05 0.75
C GLN A 216 20.26 -0.87 1.99
N TRP A 217 21.28 -1.47 2.61
CA TRP A 217 21.12 -2.21 3.85
C TRP A 217 20.59 -1.34 5.01
N LEU A 218 21.10 -0.13 5.21
CA LEU A 218 20.63 0.77 6.27
C LEU A 218 19.13 1.08 6.14
N LEU A 219 18.66 1.36 4.92
CA LEU A 219 17.25 1.63 4.66
C LEU A 219 16.38 0.38 4.89
N LEU A 220 16.87 -0.82 4.53
CA LEU A 220 16.16 -2.08 4.81
C LEU A 220 16.08 -2.38 6.30
N LYS A 221 17.20 -2.21 7.03
CA LYS A 221 17.28 -2.36 8.48
C LYS A 221 16.28 -1.42 9.17
N MET A 222 16.32 -0.13 8.84
CA MET A 222 15.43 0.88 9.42
C MET A 222 13.96 0.65 9.05
N GLY A 223 13.66 0.12 7.86
CA GLY A 223 12.28 -0.26 7.51
C GLY A 223 11.74 -1.33 8.45
N ARG A 224 12.54 -2.38 8.73
CA ARG A 224 12.15 -3.40 9.72
C ARG A 224 12.01 -2.84 11.13
N GLN A 225 12.90 -1.93 11.54
CA GLN A 225 12.80 -1.25 12.84
C GLN A 225 11.53 -0.39 12.95
N ALA A 226 11.07 0.19 11.83
CA ALA A 226 9.81 0.93 11.75
C ALA A 226 8.55 0.03 11.77
N GLY A 227 8.72 -1.30 11.78
CA GLY A 227 7.62 -2.26 11.68
C GLY A 227 7.17 -2.54 10.25
N GLU A 228 7.83 -1.95 9.25
CA GLU A 228 7.50 -2.15 7.84
C GLU A 228 8.03 -3.49 7.35
N LYS A 229 7.33 -4.07 6.39
CA LYS A 229 7.87 -5.10 5.52
C LYS A 229 8.77 -4.43 4.47
N VAL A 230 9.88 -5.07 4.11
CA VAL A 230 10.86 -4.46 3.21
C VAL A 230 11.16 -5.33 2.01
N TRP A 231 11.39 -4.70 0.87
CA TRP A 231 11.71 -5.36 -0.38
C TRP A 231 12.92 -4.70 -1.05
N ALA A 232 13.76 -5.53 -1.69
CA ALA A 232 14.86 -5.12 -2.57
C ALA A 232 14.95 -6.10 -3.76
N PRO A 233 15.62 -5.74 -4.87
CA PRO A 233 15.83 -6.65 -5.99
C PRO A 233 16.57 -7.93 -5.58
N LYS A 234 16.20 -9.08 -6.16
CA LYS A 234 16.73 -10.41 -5.77
C LYS A 234 18.26 -10.51 -5.76
N ASN A 235 18.92 -9.87 -6.73
CA ASN A 235 20.38 -9.88 -6.82
C ASN A 235 21.02 -9.14 -5.64
N ASP A 236 20.43 -8.02 -5.21
CA ASP A 236 20.93 -7.27 -4.07
C ASP A 236 20.59 -7.95 -2.74
N GLN A 237 19.44 -8.62 -2.64
CA GLN A 237 19.12 -9.45 -1.47
C GLN A 237 20.23 -10.45 -1.14
N GLN A 238 20.77 -11.14 -2.16
CA GLN A 238 21.87 -12.09 -1.98
C GLN A 238 23.15 -11.41 -1.45
N ARG A 239 23.50 -10.26 -2.02
CA ARG A 239 24.69 -9.48 -1.63
C ARG A 239 24.57 -8.96 -0.19
N ILE A 240 23.42 -8.39 0.14
CA ILE A 240 23.10 -7.86 1.48
C ILE A 240 23.07 -8.99 2.53
N THR A 241 22.49 -10.14 2.19
CA THR A 241 22.51 -11.33 3.07
C THR A 241 23.93 -11.78 3.36
N SER A 242 24.78 -11.82 2.33
CA SER A 242 26.18 -12.24 2.48
C SER A 242 26.97 -11.31 3.39
N GLU A 243 26.88 -10.00 3.13
CA GLU A 243 27.69 -8.96 3.78
C GLU A 243 27.17 -8.61 5.18
N TYR A 244 25.87 -8.34 5.31
CA TYR A 244 25.26 -7.78 6.52
C TYR A 244 24.41 -8.78 7.32
N LYS A 245 24.33 -10.04 6.88
CA LYS A 245 23.53 -11.09 7.53
C LYS A 245 22.05 -10.73 7.70
N PHE A 246 21.52 -9.91 6.77
CA PHE A 246 20.12 -9.51 6.73
C PHE A 246 19.37 -10.38 5.73
N GLY A 247 18.29 -11.05 6.16
CA GLY A 247 17.52 -11.98 5.31
C GLY A 247 16.00 -11.82 5.38
N ASP A 248 15.51 -10.76 6.03
CA ASP A 248 14.09 -10.53 6.29
C ASP A 248 13.46 -9.66 5.20
N PHE A 249 13.33 -10.25 4.01
CA PHE A 249 12.78 -9.61 2.82
C PHE A 249 11.38 -10.13 2.48
N GLU A 250 10.55 -9.26 1.91
CA GLU A 250 9.34 -9.66 1.21
C GLU A 250 9.66 -10.27 -0.16
N GLU A 251 8.84 -11.23 -0.59
CA GLU A 251 9.02 -11.89 -1.88
C GLU A 251 8.56 -11.01 -3.06
N ALA A 252 7.48 -10.24 -2.87
CA ALA A 252 6.84 -9.47 -3.93
C ALA A 252 7.09 -7.96 -3.75
N PHE A 253 7.36 -7.25 -4.86
CA PHE A 253 7.53 -5.79 -4.89
C PHE A 253 6.33 -5.05 -4.29
N ALA A 254 5.13 -5.33 -4.81
CA ALA A 254 3.88 -4.83 -4.26
C ALA A 254 2.79 -5.87 -4.49
N ALA A 255 2.22 -6.42 -3.42
CA ALA A 255 1.06 -7.31 -3.50
C ALA A 255 -0.22 -6.56 -3.93
N GLY A 256 -0.10 -5.26 -4.28
CA GLY A 256 -1.10 -4.24 -4.59
C GLY A 256 -1.18 -3.82 -6.06
N LEU A 257 -0.03 -3.72 -6.73
CA LEU A 257 0.07 -3.25 -8.11
C LEU A 257 -0.20 -4.43 -9.06
N ASP A 258 -1.45 -4.54 -9.49
CA ASP A 258 -1.78 -5.40 -10.62
C ASP A 258 -1.09 -4.82 -11.86
N THR A 259 -0.25 -5.63 -12.51
CA THR A 259 0.29 -5.49 -13.88
C THR A 259 1.79 -5.19 -14.02
N GLN A 260 2.53 -6.23 -14.44
CA GLN A 260 3.33 -6.25 -15.68
C GLN A 260 4.43 -5.22 -15.94
N VAL A 261 4.89 -4.42 -14.99
CA VAL A 261 6.07 -3.56 -15.23
C VAL A 261 7.32 -4.16 -14.58
N LYS A 262 7.93 -5.13 -15.27
CA LYS A 262 9.24 -5.73 -14.91
C LYS A 262 10.35 -4.69 -14.64
N TYR A 263 10.18 -3.44 -15.09
CA TYR A 263 11.18 -2.38 -14.94
C TYR A 263 11.11 -1.63 -13.59
N VAL A 264 9.94 -1.64 -12.92
CA VAL A 264 9.78 -1.08 -11.55
C VAL A 264 10.46 -1.98 -10.51
N GLU A 265 10.70 -3.26 -10.85
CA GLU A 265 11.47 -4.23 -10.04
C GLU A 265 12.98 -3.91 -9.91
N ASN A 266 13.41 -2.70 -10.29
CA ASN A 266 14.78 -2.21 -10.11
C ASN A 266 14.87 -1.05 -9.10
N ILE A 267 13.78 -0.70 -8.41
CA ILE A 267 13.86 0.25 -7.30
C ILE A 267 14.66 -0.38 -6.16
N ASP A 268 15.66 0.34 -5.64
CA ASP A 268 16.63 -0.24 -4.71
C ASP A 268 16.02 -0.73 -3.40
N VAL A 269 15.11 0.06 -2.80
CA VAL A 269 14.43 -0.32 -1.55
C VAL A 269 12.97 0.14 -1.57
N VAL A 270 12.06 -0.73 -1.09
CA VAL A 270 10.66 -0.40 -0.88
C VAL A 270 10.23 -0.80 0.52
N TRP A 271 9.56 0.11 1.22
CA TRP A 271 8.88 -0.14 2.49
C TRP A 271 7.39 -0.34 2.27
N LYS A 272 6.82 -1.30 2.98
CA LYS A 272 5.47 -1.80 2.74
C LYS A 272 4.76 -2.15 4.03
N GLU A 273 3.48 -1.81 4.09
CA GLU A 273 2.56 -2.33 5.08
C GLU A 273 1.54 -3.24 4.38
N GLU A 274 1.56 -4.55 4.67
CA GLU A 274 0.62 -5.55 4.12
C GLU A 274 0.52 -5.53 2.58
N PHE A 275 -0.49 -4.86 2.01
CA PHE A 275 -0.70 -4.75 0.57
C PHE A 275 -0.35 -3.37 -0.01
N ARG A 276 0.13 -2.42 0.80
CA ARG A 276 0.42 -1.03 0.43
C ARG A 276 1.94 -0.76 0.41
N ILE A 277 2.36 0.17 -0.44
CA ILE A 277 3.70 0.75 -0.42
C ILE A 277 3.65 2.03 0.43
N ASP A 278 4.54 2.14 1.40
CA ASP A 278 4.61 3.27 2.33
C ASP A 278 5.80 4.19 2.00
N ALA A 279 6.86 3.68 1.37
CA ALA A 279 7.94 4.48 0.79
C ALA A 279 8.72 3.72 -0.29
N ALA A 280 9.34 4.46 -1.22
CA ALA A 280 10.28 3.93 -2.20
C ALA A 280 11.58 4.74 -2.22
N PHE A 281 12.73 4.07 -2.32
CA PHE A 281 14.05 4.68 -2.28
C PHE A 281 14.89 4.22 -3.47
N GLU A 282 15.52 5.19 -4.13
CA GLU A 282 16.49 5.02 -5.20
C GLU A 282 17.84 5.56 -4.73
N ILE A 283 18.88 4.74 -4.73
CA ILE A 283 20.16 5.06 -4.14
C ILE A 283 21.13 5.41 -5.26
N GLU A 284 21.48 6.68 -5.32
CA GLU A 284 22.24 7.26 -6.41
C GLU A 284 23.64 7.66 -5.95
N ASN A 285 24.58 6.71 -6.04
CA ASN A 285 25.99 6.97 -5.77
C ASN A 285 26.72 7.50 -7.02
N SER A 286 26.75 6.70 -8.10
CA SER A 286 27.37 7.02 -9.38
C SER A 286 26.55 6.64 -10.61
N THR A 287 25.41 5.97 -10.41
CA THR A 287 24.37 5.84 -11.45
C THR A 287 23.93 7.21 -11.93
N SER A 288 23.38 7.25 -13.14
CA SER A 288 22.74 8.47 -13.61
C SER A 288 21.55 8.71 -12.67
N ILE A 289 21.53 9.81 -11.93
CA ILE A 289 20.33 10.25 -11.17
C ILE A 289 19.10 10.22 -12.08
N TYR A 290 19.33 10.42 -13.38
CA TYR A 290 18.35 10.25 -14.43
C TYR A 290 17.69 8.86 -14.46
N SER A 291 18.43 7.76 -14.22
CA SER A 291 17.90 6.40 -14.22
C SER A 291 16.96 6.13 -13.05
N GLY A 292 17.34 6.47 -11.81
CA GLY A 292 16.44 6.37 -10.65
C GLY A 292 15.20 7.25 -10.82
N LEU A 293 15.37 8.50 -11.30
CA LEU A 293 14.24 9.37 -11.62
C LEU A 293 13.35 8.83 -12.73
N LEU A 294 13.92 8.14 -13.73
CA LEU A 294 13.15 7.51 -14.80
C LEU A 294 12.32 6.34 -14.26
N ARG A 295 12.83 5.54 -13.32
CA ARG A 295 12.03 4.48 -12.67
C ARG A 295 10.88 5.06 -11.86
N PHE A 296 11.09 6.18 -11.16
CA PHE A 296 10.00 6.89 -10.49
C PHE A 296 9.02 7.55 -11.47
N ALA A 297 9.50 8.01 -12.63
CA ALA A 297 8.63 8.49 -13.70
C ALA A 297 7.77 7.37 -14.28
N ASP A 298 8.36 6.21 -14.58
CA ASP A 298 7.65 5.00 -15.01
C ASP A 298 6.60 4.58 -13.98
N LEU A 299 6.97 4.55 -12.70
CA LEU A 299 6.07 4.23 -11.59
C LEU A 299 4.91 5.23 -11.52
N THR A 300 5.20 6.53 -11.64
CA THR A 300 4.18 7.58 -11.65
C THR A 300 3.26 7.47 -12.87
N MET A 301 3.74 6.98 -14.00
CA MET A 301 2.91 6.78 -15.18
C MET A 301 1.94 5.61 -15.05
N VAL A 302 2.36 4.53 -14.37
CA VAL A 302 1.49 3.36 -14.15
C VAL A 302 0.64 3.48 -12.88
N ALA A 303 1.01 4.37 -11.97
CA ALA A 303 0.28 4.67 -10.75
C ALA A 303 0.25 6.20 -10.46
N PRO A 304 -0.38 7.03 -11.33
CA PRO A 304 -0.38 8.49 -11.23
C PRO A 304 -1.03 9.03 -9.96
N ASN A 305 -1.97 8.31 -9.35
CA ASN A 305 -2.65 8.76 -8.14
C ASN A 305 -1.87 8.41 -6.86
N THR A 306 -0.76 7.67 -6.95
CA THR A 306 0.13 7.33 -5.83
C THR A 306 0.43 8.53 -4.92
N ILE A 307 0.35 8.30 -3.61
CA ILE A 307 0.58 9.32 -2.57
C ILE A 307 1.77 9.05 -1.64
N TYR A 308 2.44 7.90 -1.76
CA TYR A 308 3.60 7.59 -0.90
C TYR A 308 4.84 8.39 -1.35
N PRO A 309 5.72 8.78 -0.40
CA PRO A 309 6.94 9.51 -0.72
C PRO A 309 7.93 8.64 -1.50
N MET A 310 8.58 9.25 -2.48
CA MET A 310 9.71 8.67 -3.23
C MET A 310 10.98 9.44 -2.90
N PHE A 311 12.07 8.74 -2.60
CA PHE A 311 13.33 9.34 -2.18
C PHE A 311 14.45 9.04 -3.17
N ILE A 312 15.15 10.07 -3.62
CA ILE A 312 16.49 9.94 -4.21
C ILE A 312 17.49 10.09 -3.08
N VAL A 313 18.19 9.00 -2.78
CA VAL A 313 19.17 8.89 -1.71
C VAL A 313 20.57 9.02 -2.31
N ALA A 314 21.29 10.10 -2.03
CA ALA A 314 22.61 10.33 -2.64
C ALA A 314 23.57 11.10 -1.71
N PRO A 315 24.88 11.07 -1.97
CA PRO A 315 25.84 11.92 -1.25
C PRO A 315 25.53 13.42 -1.36
N GLY A 316 25.87 14.18 -0.31
CA GLY A 316 25.63 15.63 -0.21
C GLY A 316 26.10 16.42 -1.45
N GLU A 317 27.26 16.07 -2.01
CA GLU A 317 27.84 16.72 -3.18
C GLU A 317 26.99 16.56 -4.46
N ARG A 318 26.11 15.55 -4.52
CA ARG A 318 25.23 15.31 -5.67
C ARG A 318 23.90 16.05 -5.59
N ARG A 319 23.59 16.72 -4.48
CA ARG A 319 22.34 17.47 -4.27
C ARG A 319 21.99 18.41 -5.43
N ASN A 320 22.96 19.20 -5.90
CA ASN A 320 22.73 20.14 -7.01
C ASN A 320 22.46 19.41 -8.33
N ARG A 321 23.13 18.28 -8.57
CA ARG A 321 22.91 17.44 -9.75
C ARG A 321 21.51 16.79 -9.72
N VAL A 322 21.01 16.42 -8.53
CA VAL A 322 19.63 15.93 -8.37
C VAL A 322 18.63 17.03 -8.70
N ARG A 323 18.85 18.25 -8.17
CA ARG A 323 18.02 19.42 -8.51
C ARG A 323 17.99 19.68 -10.01
N GLU A 324 19.16 19.72 -10.66
CA GLU A 324 19.28 19.92 -12.11
C GLU A 324 18.55 18.87 -12.95
N GLN A 325 18.54 17.61 -12.51
CA GLN A 325 17.75 16.59 -13.19
C GLN A 325 16.25 16.82 -12.98
N LEU A 326 15.79 17.06 -11.75
CA LEU A 326 14.37 17.30 -11.43
C LEU A 326 13.78 18.51 -12.18
N THR A 327 14.57 19.55 -12.44
CA THR A 327 14.12 20.74 -13.18
C THR A 327 14.03 20.51 -14.70
N ARG A 328 14.44 19.35 -15.22
CA ARG A 328 14.34 19.04 -16.65
C ARG A 328 12.87 19.10 -17.10
N PRO A 329 12.58 19.70 -18.27
CA PRO A 329 11.20 19.85 -18.76
C PRO A 329 10.39 18.54 -18.78
N SER A 330 11.03 17.41 -19.09
CA SER A 330 10.39 16.09 -19.11
C SER A 330 9.90 15.64 -17.73
N PHE A 331 10.71 15.81 -16.67
CA PHE A 331 10.31 15.41 -15.32
C PHE A 331 9.37 16.42 -14.67
N ARG A 332 9.49 17.71 -15.03
CA ARG A 332 8.52 18.73 -14.63
C ARG A 332 7.14 18.47 -15.22
N HIS A 333 7.07 18.14 -16.51
CA HIS A 333 5.80 17.83 -17.19
C HIS A 333 5.08 16.63 -16.54
N LEU A 334 5.84 15.66 -16.04
CA LEU A 334 5.31 14.47 -15.34
C LEU A 334 5.04 14.69 -13.84
N GLY A 335 5.25 15.91 -13.30
CA GLY A 335 5.02 16.20 -11.88
C GLY A 335 5.97 15.50 -10.91
N ILE A 336 7.08 14.92 -11.40
CA ILE A 336 7.99 14.09 -10.59
C ILE A 336 8.64 14.89 -9.47
N HIS A 337 8.99 16.15 -9.75
CA HIS A 337 9.52 17.10 -8.78
C HIS A 337 8.62 17.35 -7.56
N GLU A 338 7.31 17.11 -7.65
CA GLU A 338 6.37 17.25 -6.53
C GLU A 338 6.31 15.99 -5.66
N LYS A 339 6.65 14.83 -6.23
CA LYS A 339 6.53 13.51 -5.61
C LYS A 339 7.85 12.97 -5.07
N VAL A 340 8.98 13.45 -5.61
CA VAL A 340 10.33 12.99 -5.27
C VAL A 340 11.01 13.94 -4.29
N ARG A 341 11.66 13.38 -3.27
CA ARG A 341 12.41 14.09 -2.24
C ARG A 341 13.87 13.69 -2.31
N TYR A 342 14.77 14.63 -2.01
CA TYR A 342 16.19 14.35 -1.87
C TYR A 342 16.51 14.00 -0.42
N LEU A 343 17.19 12.87 -0.19
CA LEU A 343 17.67 12.47 1.13
C LEU A 343 19.17 12.21 1.06
N SER A 344 19.97 12.97 1.81
CA SER A 344 21.41 12.81 1.74
C SER A 344 21.90 11.58 2.53
N TYR A 345 23.04 11.01 2.15
CA TYR A 345 23.67 9.92 2.91
C TYR A 345 23.94 10.32 4.36
N GLU A 346 24.35 11.56 4.60
CA GLU A 346 24.57 12.09 5.95
C GLU A 346 23.27 12.04 6.76
N LYS A 347 22.13 12.38 6.16
CA LYS A 347 20.83 12.28 6.83
C LYS A 347 20.39 10.85 7.08
N VAL A 348 20.66 9.91 6.18
CA VAL A 348 20.42 8.48 6.43
C VAL A 348 21.23 8.00 7.64
N ASN A 349 22.52 8.34 7.70
CA ASN A 349 23.37 7.96 8.83
C ASN A 349 22.92 8.66 10.14
N GLU A 350 22.54 9.95 10.11
CA GLU A 350 21.99 10.64 11.29
C GLU A 350 20.74 9.96 11.85
N ILE A 351 19.86 9.44 10.98
CA ILE A 351 18.67 8.70 11.41
C ILE A 351 19.08 7.36 12.05
N ASP A 352 19.94 6.58 11.39
CA ASP A 352 20.41 5.30 11.93
C ASP A 352 21.15 5.48 13.27
N GLU A 353 22.00 6.50 13.41
CA GLU A 353 22.70 6.81 14.65
C GLU A 353 21.75 7.24 15.77
N PHE A 354 20.73 8.04 15.45
CA PHE A 354 19.77 8.53 16.43
C PHE A 354 18.90 7.39 16.99
N PHE A 355 18.40 6.50 16.12
CA PHE A 355 17.54 5.39 16.55
C PHE A 355 18.35 4.18 17.03
N GLY A 356 19.57 3.97 16.52
CA GLY A 356 20.44 2.84 16.88
C GLY A 356 19.72 1.51 16.67
N ASP A 357 19.53 0.77 17.76
CA ASP A 357 18.79 -0.49 17.79
C ASP A 357 17.36 -0.35 18.37
N SER A 358 16.91 0.89 18.62
CA SER A 358 15.56 1.18 19.12
C SER A 358 14.51 1.03 18.01
N ASN A 359 13.42 0.33 18.33
CA ASN A 359 12.27 0.15 17.43
C ASN A 359 11.12 1.14 17.72
N SER A 360 11.33 2.14 18.58
CA SER A 360 10.28 3.07 19.00
C SER A 360 10.36 4.40 18.27
N GLY A 361 9.25 4.81 17.65
CA GLY A 361 9.07 6.13 17.04
C GLY A 361 9.66 6.31 15.64
N LEU A 362 10.36 5.31 15.10
CA LEU A 362 10.82 5.32 13.71
C LEU A 362 9.64 5.01 12.78
N ASN A 363 9.43 5.87 11.80
CA ASN A 363 8.44 5.69 10.73
C ASN A 363 8.85 6.53 9.50
N VAL A 364 8.09 6.41 8.41
CA VAL A 364 8.37 7.14 7.16
C VAL A 364 8.37 8.67 7.33
N ASP A 365 7.61 9.23 8.27
CA ASP A 365 7.52 10.68 8.47
C ASP A 365 8.86 11.28 8.94
N VAL A 366 9.69 10.49 9.63
CA VAL A 366 11.07 10.87 9.97
C VAL A 366 11.89 11.15 8.71
N PHE A 367 11.79 10.29 7.69
CA PHE A 367 12.49 10.43 6.42
C PHE A 367 11.92 11.60 5.61
N VAL A 368 10.60 11.79 5.61
CA VAL A 368 9.95 12.95 5.00
C VAL A 368 10.45 14.26 5.64
N GLY A 369 10.56 14.31 6.97
CA GLY A 369 11.01 15.49 7.71
C GLY A 369 12.52 15.78 7.59
N LYS A 370 13.34 14.75 7.33
CA LYS A 370 14.80 14.89 7.13
C LYS A 370 15.22 15.09 5.66
N SER A 371 14.30 14.86 4.72
CA SER A 371 14.52 15.04 3.29
C SER A 371 14.11 16.42 2.81
N GLU A 372 14.64 16.80 1.66
CA GLU A 372 14.41 18.09 1.03
C GLU A 372 13.47 17.93 -0.17
N VAL A 373 12.46 18.79 -0.27
CA VAL A 373 11.87 19.12 -1.57
C VAL A 373 12.84 20.10 -2.20
N LEU A 374 13.48 19.70 -3.29
CA LEU A 374 14.41 20.59 -3.98
C LEU A 374 13.58 21.60 -4.80
N PRO A 375 13.61 22.90 -4.43
CA PRO A 375 12.83 23.91 -5.13
C PRO A 375 13.42 24.19 -6.52
N ASP A 376 12.60 24.86 -7.32
CA ASP A 376 12.95 25.40 -8.63
C ASP A 376 14.23 26.27 -8.62
#